data_AF-A0A7K2DBJ0-F1
#
_entry.id   AF-A0A7K2DBJ0-F1
#
_cell.length_a   1.000
_cell.length_b   1.000
_cell.length_c   1.000
_cell.angle_alpha   90.00
_cell.angle_beta   90.00
_cell.angle_gamma   90.00
#
_symmetry.space_group_name_H-M   'P 1'
#
loop_
_entity.id
_entity.type
_entity.pdbx_description
1 polymer ?
#
loop_
_entity_poly.entity_id
_entity_poly.type
_entity_poly.pdbx_seq_one_letter_code
_entity_poly.pdbx_strand_id
1 'polypeptide(L)'
;MIVHNDSHSPARQNSDLAHEVAHALLFHEPAPALDAGTGRRLWNATKEQEASWLGGELLVTREMALAVARGHVSSQDAMERLAVSERMLKWRLDVTGASKQAARERAKRRAT
;
A
#
# COMPACT_ATOMS: atom_id res chain seq x y z
N MET A 1 -10.27 1.63 17.94
CA MET A 1 -11.12 2.58 17.19
C MET A 1 -10.27 3.14 16.06
N ILE A 2 -10.76 3.13 14.82
CA ILE A 2 -10.05 3.72 13.67
C ILE A 2 -10.71 5.07 13.36
N VAL A 3 -9.90 6.10 13.15
CA VAL A 3 -10.34 7.45 12.79
C VAL A 3 -9.66 7.85 11.48
N HIS A 4 -10.41 8.35 10.52
CA HIS A 4 -9.85 8.91 9.28
C HIS A 4 -10.44 10.30 9.00
N ASN A 5 -9.72 11.08 8.19
CA ASN A 5 -10.17 12.38 7.73
C ASN A 5 -11.04 12.22 6.48
N ASP A 6 -12.30 12.64 6.53
CA ASP A 6 -13.28 12.52 5.44
C ASP A 6 -13.11 13.57 4.34
N SER A 7 -12.34 14.65 4.60
CA SER A 7 -11.97 15.65 3.59
C SER A 7 -10.88 15.16 2.61
N HIS A 8 -10.21 14.05 2.91
CA HIS A 8 -9.21 13.45 2.03
C HIS A 8 -9.86 12.85 0.77
N SER A 9 -9.10 12.73 -0.33
CA SER A 9 -9.57 12.01 -1.51
C SER A 9 -9.88 10.53 -1.17
N PRO A 10 -10.78 9.86 -1.88
CA PRO A 10 -11.10 8.45 -1.61
C PRO A 10 -9.86 7.55 -1.54
N ALA A 11 -8.89 7.79 -2.44
CA ALA A 11 -7.63 7.05 -2.46
C ALA A 11 -6.77 7.29 -1.21
N ARG A 12 -6.80 8.51 -0.66
CA ARG A 12 -6.08 8.83 0.57
C ARG A 12 -6.80 8.26 1.79
N GLN A 13 -8.12 8.34 1.84
CA GLN A 13 -8.91 7.70 2.90
C GLN A 13 -8.66 6.19 2.95
N ASN A 14 -8.66 5.52 1.79
CA ASN A 14 -8.41 4.08 1.72
C ASN A 14 -6.99 3.73 2.16
N SER A 15 -6.01 4.57 1.81
CA SER A 15 -4.64 4.43 2.30
C SER A 15 -4.50 4.61 3.82
N ASP A 16 -5.18 5.62 4.39
CA ASP A 16 -5.17 5.87 5.83
C ASP A 16 -5.87 4.71 6.57
N LEU A 17 -7.02 4.24 6.07
CA LEU A 17 -7.74 3.11 6.65
C LEU A 17 -6.92 1.82 6.61
N ALA A 18 -6.31 1.48 5.47
CA ALA A 18 -5.49 0.29 5.36
C ALA A 18 -4.25 0.32 6.27
N HIS A 19 -3.67 1.50 6.49
CA HIS A 19 -2.57 1.71 7.43
C HIS A 19 -2.99 1.41 8.87
N GLU A 20 -4.13 1.97 9.32
CA GLU A 20 -4.66 1.71 10.66
C GLU A 20 -5.11 0.26 10.86
N VAL A 21 -5.70 -0.36 9.83
CA VAL A 21 -6.01 -1.80 9.83
C VAL A 21 -4.74 -2.63 9.95
N ALA A 22 -3.66 -2.26 9.26
CA ALA A 22 -2.38 -2.95 9.36
C ALA A 22 -1.77 -2.85 10.77
N HIS A 23 -1.85 -1.69 11.44
CA HIS A 23 -1.47 -1.57 12.85
C HIS A 23 -2.24 -2.56 13.73
N ALA A 24 -3.56 -2.70 13.52
CA ALA A 24 -4.39 -3.62 14.28
C ALA A 24 -4.01 -5.09 14.02
N LEU A 25 -3.81 -5.48 12.76
CA LEU A 25 -3.43 -6.84 12.37
C LEU A 25 -2.04 -7.25 12.88
N LEU A 26 -1.12 -6.29 13.00
CA LEU A 26 0.22 -6.51 13.56
C LEU A 26 0.26 -6.40 15.08
N PHE A 27 -0.89 -6.19 15.73
CA PHE A 27 -1.00 -5.99 17.19
C PHE A 27 -0.09 -4.86 17.71
N HIS A 28 0.08 -3.80 16.92
CA HIS A 28 0.80 -2.62 17.38
C HIS A 28 -0.02 -1.93 18.46
N GLU A 29 0.55 -1.85 19.67
CA GLU A 29 -0.07 -1.11 20.76
C GLU A 29 -0.38 0.34 20.35
N PRO A 30 -1.62 0.80 20.54
CA PRO A 30 -1.97 2.20 20.32
C PRO A 30 -1.14 3.10 21.24
N ALA A 31 -0.36 3.99 20.64
CA ALA A 31 0.38 5.00 21.40
C ALA A 31 -0.39 6.34 21.37
N PRO A 32 -0.37 7.11 22.47
CA PRO A 32 -0.83 8.49 22.44
C PRO A 32 -0.11 9.27 21.32
N ALA A 33 -0.82 10.14 20.60
CA ALA A 33 -0.22 10.93 19.53
C ALA A 33 0.92 11.84 20.05
N LEU A 34 0.85 12.24 21.32
CA LEU A 34 1.85 13.08 21.99
C LEU A 34 2.24 12.46 23.33
N ASP A 35 3.52 12.50 23.64
CA ASP A 35 4.05 12.22 24.96
C ASP A 35 3.56 13.29 25.95
N ALA A 36 3.01 12.85 27.07
CA ALA A 36 2.35 13.73 28.04
C ALA A 36 3.33 14.68 28.75
N GLY A 37 4.63 14.37 28.80
CA GLY A 37 5.64 15.20 29.46
C GLY A 37 6.36 16.17 28.53
N THR A 38 6.61 15.77 27.28
CA THR A 38 7.40 16.52 26.32
C THR A 38 6.59 17.15 25.20
N GLY A 39 5.33 16.75 25.03
CA GLY A 39 4.49 17.17 23.89
C GLY A 39 5.04 16.70 22.54
N ARG A 40 6.00 15.77 22.52
CA ARG A 40 6.59 15.23 21.29
C ARG A 40 5.77 14.07 20.79
N ARG A 41 5.79 13.84 19.47
CA ARG A 41 5.14 12.68 18.89
C ARG A 41 5.79 11.39 19.39
N LEU A 42 5.01 10.51 20.01
CA LEU A 42 5.41 9.13 20.26
C LEU A 42 5.37 8.40 18.92
N TRP A 43 6.54 8.27 18.29
CA TRP A 43 6.69 7.71 16.94
C TRP A 43 7.65 6.52 16.99
N ASN A 44 7.13 5.33 16.68
CA ASN A 44 7.96 4.14 16.48
C ASN A 44 8.11 3.89 14.99
N ALA A 45 9.25 4.31 14.43
CA ALA A 45 9.50 4.23 13.00
C ALA A 45 9.38 2.81 12.41
N THR A 46 9.74 1.78 13.19
CA THR A 46 9.61 0.38 12.76
C THR A 46 8.15 -0.01 12.60
N LYS A 47 7.33 0.22 13.63
CA LYS A 47 5.88 -0.10 13.60
C LYS A 47 5.16 0.62 12.45
N GLU A 48 5.51 1.87 12.21
CA GLU A 48 4.92 2.70 11.14
C GLU A 48 5.33 2.20 9.75
N GLN A 49 6.57 1.76 9.60
CA GLN A 49 7.05 1.17 8.37
C GLN A 49 6.38 -0.18 8.11
N GLU A 50 6.28 -1.05 9.12
CA GLU A 50 5.58 -2.34 9.02
C GLU A 50 4.11 -2.16 8.64
N ALA A 51 3.40 -1.22 9.26
CA ALA A 51 2.02 -0.88 8.92
C ALA A 51 1.89 -0.34 7.49
N SER A 52 2.83 0.52 7.05
CA SER A 52 2.84 1.03 5.67
C SER A 52 3.03 -0.09 4.64
N TRP A 53 3.90 -1.06 4.92
CA TRP A 53 4.15 -2.21 4.05
C TRP A 53 2.93 -3.12 3.95
N LEU A 54 2.35 -3.51 5.09
CA LEU A 54 1.18 -4.38 5.12
C LEU A 54 -0.06 -3.68 4.57
N GLY A 55 -0.32 -2.42 4.93
CA GLY A 55 -1.43 -1.63 4.38
C GLY A 55 -1.35 -1.53 2.86
N GLY A 56 -0.14 -1.37 2.32
CA GLY A 56 0.14 -1.46 0.90
C GLY A 56 -0.27 -2.79 0.25
N GLU A 57 0.09 -3.92 0.88
CA GLU A 57 -0.28 -5.26 0.42
C GLU A 57 -1.79 -5.49 0.47
N LEU A 58 -2.46 -5.00 1.51
CA LEU A 58 -3.91 -5.10 1.66
C LEU A 58 -4.67 -4.36 0.55
N LEU A 59 -4.12 -3.23 0.09
CA LEU A 59 -4.73 -2.42 -0.99
C LEU A 59 -4.46 -2.98 -2.38
N VAL A 60 -3.22 -3.41 -2.64
CA VAL A 60 -2.82 -3.96 -3.93
C VAL A 60 -2.06 -5.24 -3.69
N THR A 61 -2.78 -6.36 -3.73
CA THR A 61 -2.16 -7.67 -3.55
C THR A 61 -1.11 -7.94 -4.62
N ARG A 62 -0.19 -8.86 -4.32
CA ARG A 62 0.79 -9.32 -5.30
C ARG A 62 0.16 -9.84 -6.60
N GLU A 63 -0.96 -10.55 -6.52
CA GLU A 63 -1.69 -11.08 -7.68
C GLU A 63 -2.18 -9.94 -8.58
N MET A 64 -2.75 -8.90 -7.98
CA MET A 64 -3.19 -7.72 -8.71
C MET A 64 -2.00 -6.96 -9.32
N ALA A 65 -0.91 -6.80 -8.58
CA ALA A 65 0.32 -6.20 -9.10
C ALA A 65 0.86 -6.97 -10.33
N LEU A 66 0.86 -8.30 -10.28
CA LEU A 66 1.23 -9.13 -11.43
C LEU A 66 0.25 -9.01 -12.60
N ALA A 67 -1.06 -8.99 -12.33
CA ALA A 67 -2.08 -8.83 -13.36
C ALA A 67 -1.91 -7.51 -14.12
N VAL A 68 -1.68 -6.42 -13.39
CA VAL A 68 -1.38 -5.11 -13.97
C VAL A 68 -0.06 -5.12 -14.74
N ALA A 69 1.03 -5.63 -14.15
CA ALA A 69 2.35 -5.67 -14.80
C ALA A 69 2.38 -6.50 -16.10
N ARG A 70 1.55 -7.55 -16.17
CA ARG A 70 1.37 -8.42 -17.34
C ARG A 70 0.40 -7.84 -18.38
N GLY A 71 -0.31 -6.76 -18.05
CA GLY A 71 -1.30 -6.13 -18.93
C GLY A 71 -2.64 -6.84 -18.96
N HIS A 72 -2.94 -7.71 -17.99
CA HIS A 72 -4.26 -8.35 -17.86
C HIS A 72 -5.31 -7.40 -17.30
N VAL A 73 -4.87 -6.37 -16.55
CA VAL A 73 -5.69 -5.29 -16.00
C VAL A 73 -4.96 -3.99 -16.30
N SER A 74 -5.66 -2.95 -16.78
CA SER A 74 -5.01 -1.66 -17.01
C SER A 74 -4.69 -0.96 -15.68
N SER A 75 -3.67 -0.09 -15.66
CA SER A 75 -3.36 0.67 -14.44
C SER A 75 -4.53 1.54 -14.00
N GLN A 76 -5.26 2.12 -14.96
CA GLN A 76 -6.44 2.95 -14.68
C GLN A 76 -7.55 2.12 -14.01
N ASP A 77 -7.91 0.97 -14.59
CA ASP A 77 -8.93 0.08 -14.01
C ASP A 77 -8.54 -0.37 -12.60
N ALA A 78 -7.27 -0.70 -12.37
CA ALA A 78 -6.79 -1.11 -11.05
C ALA A 78 -6.90 0.03 -10.02
N MET A 79 -6.52 1.26 -10.40
CA MET A 79 -6.63 2.43 -9.51
C MET A 79 -8.08 2.74 -9.14
N GLU A 80 -8.98 2.68 -10.12
CA GLU A 80 -10.41 2.95 -9.90
C GLU A 80 -11.06 1.87 -9.03
N ARG A 81 -10.84 0.59 -9.35
CA ARG A 81 -11.44 -0.55 -8.61
C ARG A 81 -10.96 -0.66 -7.18
N LEU A 82 -9.69 -0.35 -6.93
CA LEU A 82 -9.07 -0.47 -5.61
C LEU A 82 -9.09 0.85 -4.84
N ALA A 83 -9.58 1.94 -5.46
CA ALA A 83 -9.49 3.29 -4.94
C ALA A 83 -8.08 3.59 -4.40
N VAL A 84 -7.06 3.45 -5.26
CA VAL A 84 -5.66 3.75 -4.90
C VAL A 84 -5.08 4.81 -5.82
N SER A 85 -4.12 5.57 -5.29
CA SER A 85 -3.36 6.53 -6.11
C SER A 85 -2.41 5.81 -7.08
N GLU A 86 -2.05 6.49 -8.17
CA GLU A 86 -1.01 6.03 -9.10
C GLU A 86 0.30 5.74 -8.38
N ARG A 87 0.68 6.61 -7.44
CA ARG A 87 1.88 6.43 -6.62
C ARG A 87 1.85 5.12 -5.82
N MET A 88 0.71 4.77 -5.23
CA MET A 88 0.54 3.52 -4.48
C MET A 88 0.65 2.31 -5.41
N LEU A 89 -0.08 2.32 -6.54
CA LEU A 89 -0.02 1.24 -7.52
C LEU A 89 1.41 1.05 -8.05
N LYS A 90 2.09 2.12 -8.44
CA LYS A 90 3.48 2.09 -8.90
C LYS A 90 4.41 1.51 -7.85
N TRP A 91 4.34 2.00 -6.61
CA TRP A 91 5.18 1.49 -5.53
C TRP A 91 4.96 -0.02 -5.33
N ARG A 92 3.72 -0.50 -5.36
CA ARG A 92 3.38 -1.92 -5.25
C ARG A 92 3.91 -2.77 -6.40
N LEU A 93 3.83 -2.28 -7.64
CA LEU A 93 4.43 -2.95 -8.80
C LEU A 93 5.96 -3.10 -8.66
N ASP A 94 6.62 -2.08 -8.10
CA ASP A 94 8.07 -2.03 -7.96
C ASP A 94 8.56 -2.92 -6.80
N VAL A 95 7.96 -2.80 -5.61
CA VAL A 95 8.42 -3.54 -4.42
C VAL A 95 8.10 -5.03 -4.45
N THR A 96 7.03 -5.44 -5.14
CA THR A 96 6.73 -6.87 -5.38
C THR A 96 7.61 -7.48 -6.46
N GLY A 97 8.35 -6.66 -7.21
CA GLY A 97 9.09 -7.06 -8.40
C GLY A 97 8.20 -7.45 -9.59
N ALA A 98 6.89 -7.19 -9.54
CA ALA A 98 5.95 -7.56 -10.60
C ALA A 98 6.36 -6.99 -11.96
N SER A 99 6.78 -5.71 -12.01
CA SER A 99 7.28 -5.06 -13.22
C SER A 99 8.47 -5.81 -13.84
N LYS A 100 9.43 -6.22 -13.00
CA LYS A 100 10.63 -6.96 -13.44
C LYS A 100 10.28 -8.36 -13.94
N GLN A 101 9.36 -9.05 -13.26
CA GLN A 101 8.90 -10.38 -13.66
C GLN A 101 8.23 -10.34 -15.03
N ALA A 102 7.25 -9.44 -15.22
CA ALA A 102 6.54 -9.32 -16.49
C ALA A 102 7.47 -8.91 -17.65
N ALA A 103 8.46 -8.03 -17.40
CA ALA A 103 9.46 -7.67 -18.40
C ALA A 103 10.29 -8.87 -18.87
N ARG A 104 10.75 -9.71 -17.93
CA ARG A 104 11.52 -10.93 -18.23
C ARG A 104 10.68 -11.96 -18.99
N GLU A 105 9.42 -12.15 -18.60
CA GLU A 105 8.48 -13.04 -19.29
C GLU A 105 8.28 -12.61 -20.75
N ARG A 106 8.07 -11.31 -21.00
CA ARG A 106 7.95 -10.75 -22.36
C ARG A 106 9.22 -10.94 -23.18
N ALA A 107 10.40 -10.73 -22.58
CA ALA A 107 11.68 -10.96 -23.25
C ALA A 107 11.86 -12.42 -23.67
N LYS A 108 11.52 -13.37 -22.78
CA LYS A 108 11.58 -14.81 -23.09
C LYS A 108 10.67 -15.20 -24.26
N ARG A 109 9.44 -14.66 -24.29
CA ARG A 109 8.48 -14.90 -25.39
C ARG A 109 8.93 -14.36 -26.75
N ARG A 110 9.75 -13.30 -26.77
CA ARG A 110 10.30 -12.75 -28.03
C ARG A 110 11.50 -13.53 -28.56
N ALA A 111 12.15 -14.33 -27.71
CA ALA A 111 13.30 -15.14 -28.06
C ALA A 111 12.95 -16.59 -28.44
N THR A 112 11.65 -16.95 -28.35
CA THR A 112 11.09 -18.25 -28.77
C THR A 112 10.35 -18.04 -30.08
#